data_AF-A0A942UTK7-F1
#
_entry.id   AF-A0A942UTK7-F1
#
_cell.length_a   1.000
_cell.length_b   1.000
_cell.length_c   1.000
_cell.angle_alpha   90.00
_cell.angle_beta   90.00
_cell.angle_gamma   90.00
#
_symmetry.space_group_name_H-M   'P 1'
#
loop_
_entity.id
_entity.type
_entity.pdbx_description
1 polymer ?
#
loop_
_entity_poly.entity_id
_entity_poly.type
_entity_poly.pdbx_seq_one_letter_code
_entity_poly.pdbx_strand_id
1 'polypeptide(L)' 'MEQIKINEQITIQKMNDHYCLVKNKKDDKLVELCFYSVVDALAYSAERNYV' A
#
# COMPACT_ATOMS: atom_id res chain seq x y z
N MET A 1 -0.82 3.81 14.00
CA MET A 1 -0.40 3.86 12.59
C MET A 1 -1.49 3.19 11.78
N GLU A 2 -2.09 3.92 10.85
CA GLU A 2 -3.22 3.44 10.05
C GLU A 2 -2.69 2.53 8.93
N GLN A 3 -3.17 1.29 8.86
CA GLN A 3 -2.80 0.34 7.80
C GLN A 3 -4.05 -0.29 7.19
N ILE A 4 -4.05 -0.45 5.87
CA ILE A 4 -5.13 -1.10 5.11
C ILE A 4 -4.54 -2.31 4.40
N LYS A 5 -5.06 -3.51 4.69
CA LYS A 5 -4.64 -4.72 3.98
C LYS A 5 -5.36 -4.78 2.64
N ILE A 6 -4.61 -4.89 1.55
CA ILE A 6 -5.14 -5.09 0.20
C ILE A 6 -5.24 -6.59 -0.08
N ASN A 7 -4.14 -7.32 0.13
CA ASN A 7 -4.11 -8.78 0.02
C ASN A 7 -3.05 -9.37 0.97
N GLU A 8 -2.68 -10.64 0.80
CA GLU A 8 -1.68 -11.31 1.65
C GLU A 8 -0.28 -10.69 1.57
N GLN A 9 0.05 -10.09 0.43
CA GLN A 9 1.39 -9.56 0.13
C GLN A 9 1.45 -8.04 0.17
N ILE A 10 0.32 -7.33 0.08
CA ILE A 10 0.27 -5.88 -0.12
C ILE A 10 -0.57 -5.21 0.96
N THR A 11 0.01 -4.17 1.55
CA THR A 11 -0.64 -3.31 2.53
C THR A 11 -0.42 -1.86 2.16
N ILE A 12 -1.43 -1.00 2.35
CA ILE A 12 -1.24 0.44 2.35
C ILE A 12 -0.92 0.84 3.79
N GLN A 13 0.22 1.49 4.00
CA GLN A 13 0.65 2.00 5.30
C GLN A 13 0.74 3.53 5.24
N LYS A 14 0.19 4.20 6.25
CA LYS A 14 0.40 5.64 6.41
C LYS A 14 1.80 5.91 6.94
N MET A 15 2.61 6.60 6.14
CA MET A 15 3.98 7.00 6.47
C MET A 15 4.08 8.52 6.35
N ASN A 16 4.10 9.21 7.48
CA ASN A 16 3.99 10.67 7.56
C ASN A 16 2.68 11.18 6.89
N ASP A 17 2.81 12.06 5.89
CA ASP A 17 1.71 12.65 5.13
C ASP A 17 1.36 11.86 3.86
N HIS A 18 1.91 10.65 3.71
CA HIS A 18 1.70 9.80 2.55
C HIS A 18 1.09 8.45 2.92
N TYR A 19 0.39 7.86 1.95
CA TYR A 19 -0.14 6.51 1.96
C TYR A 19 0.68 5.66 0.99
N CYS A 20 1.48 4.74 1.55
CA CYS A 20 2.44 3.96 0.77
C CYS A 20 1.98 2.51 0.61
N LEU A 21 2.04 2.00 -0.61
CA LEU A 21 1.90 0.57 -0.91
C LEU A 21 3.18 -0.14 -0.51
N VAL A 22 3.05 -1.05 0.45
CA VAL A 22 4.12 -1.87 0.99
C VAL A 22 3.87 -3.32 0.62
N LYS A 23 4.78 -3.86 -0.18
CA LYS A 23 4.88 -5.29 -0.50
C LYS A 23 5.66 -6.01 0.58
N ASN A 24 5.01 -6.90 1.30
CA ASN A 24 5.61 -7.83 2.24
C ASN A 24 6.18 -9.02 1.47
N LYS A 25 7.50 -9.05 1.29
CA LYS A 25 8.24 -10.28 1.01
C LYS A 25 8.68 -10.89 2.35
N LYS A 26 8.88 -12.22 2.38
CA LYS A 26 9.07 -13.02 3.61
C LYS A 26 9.97 -12.39 4.68
N ASP A 27 11.01 -11.66 4.28
CA ASP A 27 11.95 -10.99 5.19
C ASP A 27 12.20 -9.51 4.85
N ASP A 28 11.43 -8.94 3.91
CA ASP A 28 11.66 -7.58 3.43
C ASP A 28 10.36 -6.84 3.10
N LYS A 29 10.32 -5.57 3.47
CA LYS A 29 9.19 -4.67 3.18
C LYS A 29 9.63 -3.70 2.10
N LEU A 30 9.13 -3.93 0.89
CA LEU A 30 9.41 -3.03 -0.22
C LEU A 30 8.29 -2.00 -0.33
N VAL A 31 8.64 -0.72 -0.18
CA VAL A 31 7.75 0.38 -0.57
C VAL A 31 7.75 0.47 -2.09
N GLU A 32 6.60 0.27 -2.70
CA GLU A 32 6.44 0.32 -4.16
C GLU A 32 6.11 1.73 -4.63
N LEU A 33 5.10 2.36 -4.00
CA LEU A 33 4.62 3.68 -4.38
C LEU A 33 3.96 4.37 -3.21
N CYS A 34 4.03 5.70 -3.16
CA CYS A 34 3.40 6.53 -2.14
C CYS A 34 2.48 7.57 -2.78
N PHE A 35 1.35 7.81 -2.13
CA PHE A 35 0.30 8.74 -2.57
C PHE A 35 0.00 9.75 -1.47
N TYR A 36 -0.51 10.92 -1.83
CA TYR A 36 -0.98 11.90 -0.86
C TYR A 36 -2.37 11.57 -0.31
N SER A 37 -3.13 10.71 -0.99
CA SER A 37 -4.47 10.29 -0.61
C SER A 37 -4.56 8.76 -0.55
N VAL A 38 -5.30 8.26 0.45
CA VAL A 38 -5.64 6.84 0.56
C VAL A 38 -6.49 6.36 -0.61
N VAL A 39 -7.32 7.25 -1.17
CA VAL A 39 -8.21 6.93 -2.30
C VAL A 39 -7.40 6.63 -3.55
N ASP A 40 -6.34 7.40 -3.81
CA ASP A 40 -5.46 7.17 -4.96
C ASP A 40 -4.69 5.86 -4.80
N ALA A 41 -4.22 5.57 -3.59
CA ALA A 41 -3.55 4.30 -3.28
C ALA A 41 -4.46 3.09 -3.47
N LEU A 42 -5.74 3.21 -3.11
CA LEU A 42 -6.76 2.18 -3.31
C LEU A 42 -7.12 2.02 -4.80
N ALA A 43 -7.33 3.12 -5.52
CA ALA A 43 -7.62 3.10 -6.95
C ALA A 43 -6.50 2.41 -7.74
N TYR A 44 -5.24 2.77 -7.47
CA TYR A 44 -4.08 2.12 -8.08
C TYR A 44 -4.02 0.63 -7.77
N SER A 45 -4.34 0.23 -6.54
CA SER A 45 -4.37 -1.18 -6.14
C SER A 45 -5.43 -1.98 -6.92
N ALA A 46 -6.58 -1.36 -7.17
CA ALA A 46 -7.66 -1.94 -7.97
C ALA A 46 -7.26 -2.05 -9.46
N GLU A 47 -6.69 -1.00 -10.04
CA GLU A 47 -6.19 -1.03 -11.44
C GLU A 47 -5.12 -2.09 -11.67
N ARG A 48 -4.29 -2.37 -10.66
CA ARG A 48 -3.27 -3.42 -10.68
C ARG A 48 -3.80 -4.83 -10.40
N ASN A 49 -5.10 -4.98 -10.14
CA ASN A 49 -5.73 -6.24 -9.71
C ASN A 49 -5.05 -6.86 -8.48
N TYR A 50 -4.72 -6.03 -7.50
CA TYR A 50 -4.20 -6.50 -6.20
C TYR A 50 -5.32 -6.88 -5.23
N VAL A 51 -6.55 -6.46 -5.49
CA VAL A 51 -7.75 -6.75 -4.71
C VAL A 51 -8.32 -8.11 -5.09
#